data_AF-A0A937SKE3-F1
#
_entry.id   AF-A0A937SKE3-F1
#
_cell.length_a   1.000
_cell.length_b   1.000
_cell.length_c   1.000
_cell.angle_alpha   90.00
_cell.angle_beta   90.00
_cell.angle_gamma   90.00
#
_symmetry.space_group_name_H-M   'P 1'
#
loop_
_entity.id
_entity.type
_entity.pdbx_description
1 polymer ?
#
loop_
_entity_poly.entity_id
_entity_poly.type
_entity_poly.pdbx_seq_one_letter_code
_entity_poly.pdbx_strand_id
1 'polypeptide(L)'
;MVAQKKSENRRDHERVSDPSIRLKIGAQVYHSINWSLGGILIDGYDGVLSPGSLLSITEIGLNRGVMTPVKVQARVIRADDEFSVLAVQMLEIDKSAYAILQKLLVKKMQVMRARPKPG
;
A
#
# COMPACT_ATOMS: atom_id res chain seq x y z
N MET A 1 36.71 -15.25 -5.65
CA MET A 1 35.61 -14.56 -6.37
C MET A 1 34.32 -14.82 -5.63
N VAL A 2 33.77 -13.83 -4.93
CA VAL A 2 32.40 -13.92 -4.38
C VAL A 2 31.53 -13.07 -5.29
N ALA A 3 30.68 -13.72 -6.08
CA ALA A 3 29.70 -13.04 -6.89
C ALA A 3 28.69 -12.36 -5.96
N GLN A 4 28.77 -11.03 -5.87
CA GLN A 4 27.69 -10.21 -5.31
C GLN A 4 26.42 -10.50 -6.12
N LYS A 5 25.47 -11.19 -5.49
CA LYS A 5 24.13 -11.37 -6.04
C LYS A 5 23.45 -9.99 -5.99
N LYS A 6 23.55 -9.26 -7.09
CA LYS A 6 22.81 -8.03 -7.35
C LYS A 6 21.33 -8.40 -7.29
N SER A 7 20.67 -8.19 -6.14
CA SER A 7 19.21 -8.28 -6.11
C SER A 7 18.71 -7.08 -6.91
N GLU A 8 18.45 -7.28 -8.20
CA GLU A 8 17.62 -6.38 -8.97
C GLU A 8 16.25 -6.36 -8.29
N ASN A 9 16.07 -5.45 -7.33
CA ASN A 9 14.77 -5.06 -6.84
C ASN A 9 14.11 -4.23 -7.95
N ARG A 10 13.73 -4.89 -9.04
CA ARG A 10 12.88 -4.32 -10.09
C ARG A 10 11.50 -4.20 -9.49
N ARG A 11 11.27 -3.07 -8.83
CA ARG A 11 9.95 -2.68 -8.36
C ARG A 11 9.15 -2.27 -9.60
N ASP A 12 8.15 -3.05 -9.95
CA ASP A 12 7.32 -2.79 -11.14
C ASP A 12 6.41 -1.56 -10.95
N HIS A 13 6.14 -1.15 -9.71
CA HIS A 13 5.26 -0.02 -9.40
C HIS A 13 5.90 1.02 -8.48
N GLU A 14 5.72 2.30 -8.83
CA GLU A 14 6.10 3.45 -8.02
C GLU A 14 5.27 3.52 -6.73
N ARG A 15 5.92 3.88 -5.61
CA ARG A 15 5.27 4.00 -4.30
C ARG A 15 4.86 5.44 -4.00
N VAL A 16 3.64 5.57 -3.47
CA VAL A 16 3.03 6.81 -3.04
C VAL A 16 2.91 6.80 -1.51
N SER A 17 3.58 7.74 -0.86
CA SER A 17 3.43 8.01 0.59
C SER A 17 2.34 9.05 0.89
N ASP A 18 2.20 10.05 0.02
CA ASP A 18 1.20 11.11 0.13
C ASP A 18 0.33 11.18 -1.15
N PRO A 19 -1.01 11.10 -1.04
CA PRO A 19 -1.77 10.93 0.20
C PRO A 19 -1.64 9.52 0.79
N SER A 20 -1.61 9.43 2.11
CA SER A 20 -1.82 8.17 2.82
C SER A 20 -3.28 7.72 2.64
N ILE A 21 -3.47 6.40 2.53
CA ILE A 21 -4.78 5.78 2.47
C ILE A 21 -5.11 5.12 3.80
N ARG A 22 -6.40 5.07 4.12
CA ARG A 22 -6.97 4.25 5.16
C ARG A 22 -7.50 2.98 4.53
N LEU A 23 -7.32 1.86 5.21
CA LEU A 23 -7.80 0.57 4.75
C LEU A 23 -8.37 -0.24 5.92
N LYS A 24 -9.42 -1.01 5.65
CA LYS A 24 -10.05 -1.89 6.64
C LYS A 24 -9.65 -3.33 6.42
N ILE A 25 -9.06 -3.96 7.43
CA ILE A 25 -8.70 -5.38 7.48
C ILE A 25 -9.44 -5.99 8.67
N GLY A 26 -10.33 -6.95 8.41
CA GLY A 26 -11.22 -7.47 9.44
C GLY A 26 -12.07 -6.35 10.07
N ALA A 27 -12.03 -6.23 11.39
CA ALA A 27 -12.74 -5.19 12.13
C ALA A 27 -11.96 -3.87 12.26
N GLN A 28 -10.66 -3.87 11.93
CA GLN A 28 -9.76 -2.76 12.25
C GLN A 28 -9.47 -1.89 11.01
N VAL A 29 -9.35 -0.59 11.25
CA VAL A 29 -8.93 0.38 10.22
C VAL A 29 -7.49 0.79 10.49
N TYR A 30 -6.65 0.66 9.47
CA TYR A 30 -5.24 1.00 9.50
C TYR A 30 -4.92 2.13 8.53
N HIS A 31 -3.71 2.69 8.68
CA HIS A 31 -3.16 3.72 7.80
C HIS A 31 -1.99 3.15 7.00
N SER A 32 -1.86 3.58 5.73
CA SER A 32 -0.68 3.26 4.94
C SER A 32 0.47 4.24 5.23
N ILE A 33 1.69 3.73 5.38
CA ILE A 33 2.93 4.51 5.27
C ILE A 33 3.19 4.86 3.80
N ASN A 34 3.05 3.88 2.92
CA ASN A 34 3.09 4.05 1.47
C ASN A 34 2.34 2.91 0.77
N TRP A 35 1.99 3.13 -0.49
CA TRP A 35 1.25 2.17 -1.30
C TRP A 35 1.63 2.28 -2.77
N SER A 36 1.35 1.24 -3.54
CA SER A 36 1.38 1.23 -5.00
C SER A 36 0.20 0.38 -5.50
N LEU A 37 0.08 0.20 -6.82
CA LEU A 37 -0.86 -0.78 -7.37
C LEU A 37 -0.45 -2.24 -7.12
N GLY A 38 0.75 -2.49 -6.59
CA GLY A 38 1.24 -3.86 -6.30
C GLY A 38 1.24 -4.23 -4.82
N GLY A 39 1.18 -3.25 -3.90
CA GLY A 39 1.25 -3.55 -2.48
C GLY A 39 1.14 -2.31 -1.60
N ILE A 40 0.95 -2.55 -0.31
CA ILE A 40 0.73 -1.51 0.71
C ILE A 40 1.66 -1.79 1.88
N LEU A 41 2.29 -0.74 2.40
CA LEU A 41 2.98 -0.74 3.68
C LEU A 41 2.06 -0.07 4.70
N ILE A 42 1.66 -0.82 5.72
CA ILE A 42 0.64 -0.47 6.70
C ILE A 42 1.33 -0.18 8.04
N ASP A 43 0.87 0.85 8.73
CA ASP A 43 1.33 1.28 10.05
C ASP A 43 0.35 0.86 11.15
N GLY A 44 0.84 0.77 12.38
CA GLY A 44 0.05 0.46 13.58
C GLY A 44 -0.57 -0.93 13.58
N TYR A 45 0.12 -1.90 12.97
CA TYR A 45 -0.33 -3.29 12.92
C TYR A 45 -0.05 -4.03 14.24
N ASP A 46 -1.05 -4.76 14.74
CA ASP A 46 -1.09 -5.38 16.07
C ASP A 46 -0.64 -6.86 16.11
N GLY A 47 0.01 -7.35 15.06
CA GLY A 47 0.88 -8.53 15.12
C GLY A 47 0.21 -9.91 14.94
N VAL A 48 -1.07 -9.99 14.59
CA VAL A 48 -1.76 -11.32 14.48
C VAL A 48 -1.48 -12.10 13.19
N LEU A 49 -0.75 -11.54 12.22
CA LEU A 49 -0.56 -12.13 10.90
C LEU A 49 0.93 -12.33 10.63
N SER A 50 1.27 -13.49 10.09
CA SER A 50 2.64 -13.86 9.74
C SER A 50 2.90 -13.76 8.23
N PRO A 51 4.17 -13.66 7.79
CA PRO A 51 4.53 -13.75 6.38
C PRO A 51 3.89 -14.96 5.68
N GLY A 52 3.32 -14.73 4.50
CA GLY A 52 2.58 -15.73 3.73
C GLY A 52 1.07 -15.76 4.00
N SER A 53 0.61 -15.18 5.11
CA SER A 53 -0.82 -15.13 5.44
C SER A 53 -1.63 -14.37 4.37
N LEU A 54 -2.85 -14.84 4.10
CA LEU A 54 -3.80 -14.14 3.24
C LEU A 54 -4.70 -13.25 4.08
N LEU A 55 -5.03 -12.08 3.54
CA LEU A 55 -5.96 -11.15 4.14
C LEU A 55 -6.83 -10.48 3.09
N SER A 56 -7.99 -9.98 3.51
CA SER A 56 -8.88 -9.18 2.68
C SER A 56 -8.94 -7.74 3.19
N ILE A 57 -8.79 -6.80 2.27
CA ILE A 57 -9.11 -5.39 2.52
C ILE A 57 -10.52 -5.15 2.00
N THR A 58 -11.41 -4.70 2.88
CA THR A 58 -12.85 -4.59 2.59
C THR A 58 -13.31 -3.16 2.36
N GLU A 59 -12.51 -2.18 2.79
CA GLU A 59 -12.79 -0.76 2.56
C GLU A 59 -11.49 0.02 2.35
N ILE A 60 -11.51 1.02 1.47
CA ILE A 60 -10.39 1.96 1.25
C ILE A 60 -10.93 3.40 1.26
N GLY A 61 -10.19 4.30 1.89
CA GLY A 61 -10.52 5.73 1.91
C GLY A 61 -9.28 6.60 1.98
N LEU A 62 -9.46 7.90 1.78
CA LEU A 62 -8.44 8.90 2.08
C LEU A 62 -8.39 9.21 3.57
N ASN A 63 -7.29 9.80 4.02
CA ASN A 63 -7.24 10.36 5.36
C ASN A 63 -8.39 11.37 5.56
N ARG A 64 -9.18 11.20 6.64
CA ARG A 64 -10.42 11.95 6.94
C ARG A 64 -11.52 11.89 5.85
N GLY A 65 -11.41 10.98 4.88
CA GLY A 65 -12.41 10.77 3.84
C GLY A 65 -13.40 9.64 4.14
N VAL A 66 -14.41 9.52 3.28
CA VAL A 66 -15.35 8.38 3.28
C VAL A 66 -14.61 7.09 2.90
N MET A 67 -14.86 6.03 3.66
CA MET A 67 -14.38 4.68 3.36
C MET A 67 -15.30 4.05 2.31
N THR A 68 -14.72 3.66 1.17
CA THR A 68 -15.46 3.02 0.07
C THR A 68 -15.33 1.50 0.19
N PRO A 69 -16.43 0.73 0.12
CA PRO A 69 -16.36 -0.72 0.07
C PRO A 69 -15.57 -1.22 -1.14
N VAL A 70 -14.68 -2.18 -0.92
CA VAL A 70 -13.84 -2.81 -1.96
C VAL A 70 -13.66 -4.30 -1.67
N LYS A 71 -13.15 -5.03 -2.66
CA LYS A 71 -12.68 -6.41 -2.53
C LYS A 71 -11.24 -6.49 -3.03
N VAL A 72 -10.29 -6.52 -2.09
CA VAL A 72 -8.87 -6.70 -2.40
C VAL A 72 -8.35 -7.90 -1.60
N GLN A 73 -7.75 -8.86 -2.30
CA GLN A 73 -7.05 -9.98 -1.68
C GLN A 73 -5.56 -9.67 -1.65
N ALA A 74 -4.91 -9.89 -0.52
CA ALA A 74 -3.50 -9.60 -0.34
C ALA A 74 -2.80 -10.71 0.42
N ARG A 75 -1.48 -10.81 0.19
CA ARG A 75 -0.57 -11.69 0.93
C ARG A 75 0.35 -10.85 1.78
N VAL A 76 0.53 -11.24 3.04
CA VAL A 76 1.56 -10.66 3.91
C VAL A 76 2.94 -11.05 3.37
N ILE A 77 3.76 -10.05 3.06
CA ILE A 77 5.16 -10.24 2.65
C ILE A 77 6.07 -10.14 3.87
N ARG A 78 5.74 -9.24 4.80
CA ARG A 78 6.49 -9.04 6.04
C ARG A 78 5.56 -8.50 7.13
N ALA A 79 5.67 -9.04 8.32
CA ALA A 79 5.12 -8.47 9.55
C ALA A 79 6.29 -8.14 10.48
N ASP A 80 6.25 -6.97 11.09
CA ASP A 80 7.30 -6.46 11.95
C ASP A 80 6.67 -5.92 13.23
N ASP A 81 6.74 -6.71 14.30
CA ASP A 81 6.07 -6.41 15.56
C ASP A 81 6.79 -5.30 16.32
N GLU A 82 8.12 -5.18 16.17
CA GLU A 82 8.92 -4.13 16.84
C GLU A 82 8.53 -2.74 16.33
N PHE A 83 8.32 -2.61 15.02
CA PHE A 83 7.92 -1.34 14.41
C PHE A 83 6.39 -1.23 14.17
N SER A 84 5.61 -2.26 14.50
CA SER A 84 4.17 -2.34 14.23
C SER A 84 3.82 -2.11 12.76
N VAL A 85 4.60 -2.71 11.84
CA VAL A 85 4.46 -2.51 10.39
C VAL A 85 4.08 -3.80 9.68
N LEU A 86 3.13 -3.72 8.75
CA LEU A 86 2.71 -4.82 7.89
C LEU A 86 2.90 -4.47 6.42
N ALA A 87 3.73 -5.22 5.70
CA ALA A 87 3.91 -5.11 4.26
C ALA A 87 3.11 -6.20 3.54
N VAL A 88 2.22 -5.78 2.63
CA VAL A 88 1.35 -6.70 1.89
C VAL A 88 1.51 -6.52 0.39
N GLN A 89 1.42 -7.62 -0.35
CA GLN A 89 1.31 -7.65 -1.80
C GLN A 89 -0.15 -7.87 -2.18
N MET A 90 -0.69 -7.02 -3.05
CA MET A 90 -2.04 -7.23 -3.58
C MET A 90 -2.01 -8.34 -4.63
N LEU A 91 -2.88 -9.34 -4.45
CA LEU A 91 -3.05 -10.47 -5.36
C LEU A 91 -4.19 -10.18 -6.35
N GLU A 92 -5.28 -9.63 -5.83
CA GLU A 92 -6.45 -9.25 -6.62
C GLU A 92 -6.98 -7.91 -6.13
N ILE A 93 -7.40 -7.07 -7.07
CA ILE A 93 -7.94 -5.74 -6.81
C ILE A 93 -9.21 -5.59 -7.64
N ASP A 94 -10.33 -5.29 -6.99
CA ASP A 94 -11.56 -4.99 -7.72
C ASP A 94 -11.51 -3.63 -8.44
N LYS A 95 -12.50 -3.38 -9.29
CA LYS A 95 -12.58 -2.14 -10.08
C LYS A 95 -12.64 -0.89 -9.20
N SER A 96 -13.30 -0.98 -8.04
CA SER A 96 -13.48 0.14 -7.11
C SER A 96 -12.16 0.55 -6.47
N ALA A 97 -11.42 -0.41 -5.90
CA ALA A 97 -10.10 -0.17 -5.33
C ALA A 97 -9.12 0.32 -6.40
N TYR A 98 -9.11 -0.30 -7.57
CA TYR A 98 -8.24 0.11 -8.67
C TYR A 98 -8.50 1.57 -9.08
N ALA A 99 -9.77 1.96 -9.27
CA ALA A 99 -10.15 3.32 -9.64
C ALA A 99 -9.73 4.35 -8.59
N ILE A 100 -9.87 4.03 -7.29
CA ILE A 100 -9.43 4.89 -6.19
C ILE A 100 -7.92 5.09 -6.26
N LEU A 101 -7.14 4.00 -6.23
CA LEU A 101 -5.68 4.06 -6.21
C LEU A 101 -5.11 4.73 -7.47
N GLN A 102 -5.66 4.42 -8.64
CA GLN A 102 -5.24 5.04 -9.90
C GLN A 102 -5.52 6.55 -9.90
N LYS A 103 -6.71 6.98 -9.45
CA LYS A 103 -7.04 8.41 -9.35
C LYS A 103 -6.09 9.16 -8.42
N LEU A 104 -5.73 8.56 -7.28
CA LEU A 104 -4.77 9.14 -6.35
C LEU A 104 -3.37 9.25 -6.95
N LEU A 105 -2.93 8.21 -7.67
CA LEU A 105 -1.64 8.20 -8.36
C LEU A 105 -1.57 9.30 -9.43
N VAL A 106 -2.58 9.41 -10.28
CA VAL A 106 -2.67 10.46 -11.32
C VAL A 106 -2.65 11.86 -10.70
N LYS A 107 -3.43 12.08 -9.64
CA LYS A 107 -3.45 13.37 -8.93
C LYS A 107 -2.07 13.72 -8.38
N LYS A 108 -1.36 12.77 -7.78
CA LYS A 108 0.01 12.99 -7.30
C LYS A 108 0.96 13.34 -8.43
N MET A 109 0.92 12.60 -9.55
CA MET A 109 1.77 12.89 -10.70
C MET A 109 1.52 14.28 -11.28
N GLN A 110 0.27 14.73 -11.33
CA GLN A 110 -0.08 16.09 -11.75
C GLN A 110 0.52 17.15 -10.81
N VAL A 111 0.41 16.95 -9.49
CA VAL A 111 1.00 17.85 -8.49
C VAL A 111 2.53 17.89 -8.61
N MET A 112 3.18 16.75 -8.80
CA MET A 112 4.64 16.69 -8.98
C MET A 112 5.09 17.40 -10.27
N ARG A 113 4.35 17.26 -11.36
CA ARG A 113 4.63 17.95 -12.64
C ARG A 113 4.43 19.47 -12.55
N ALA A 114 3.48 19.92 -11.74
CA ALA A 114 3.18 21.34 -11.56
C ALA A 114 4.16 22.05 -10.61
N ARG A 115 4.97 21.31 -9.85
CA ARG A 115 5.93 21.89 -8.91
C ARG A 115 7.21 22.29 -9.67
N PRO A 116 7.60 23.59 -9.70
CA PRO A 116 8.86 24.00 -10.31
C PRO A 116 10.02 23.33 -9.57
N LYS A 117 11.04 22.89 -10.32
CA LYS A 117 12.28 22.38 -9.71
C LYS A 117 12.88 23.49 -8.83
N PRO A 118 13.28 23.21 -7.58
CA PRO A 118 14.10 24.17 -6.85
C PRO A 118 15.36 24.40 -7.68
N GLY A 119 15.60 25.67 -8.03
CA GLY A 119 16.82 26.12 -8.69
C GLY A 119 18.02 26.07 -7.76
#